data_AF-A0A0N5AAM3-F1
#
_entry.id   AF-A0A0N5AAM3-F1
#
_cell.length_a   1.000
_cell.length_b   1.000
_cell.length_c   1.000
_cell.angle_alpha   90.00
_cell.angle_beta   90.00
_cell.angle_gamma   90.00
#
_symmetry.space_group_name_H-M   'P 1'
#
loop_
_entity.id
_entity.type
_entity.pdbx_description
1 polymer ?
#
loop_
_entity_poly.entity_id
_entity_poly.type
_entity_poly.pdbx_seq_one_letter_code
_entity_poly.pdbx_strand_id
1 'polypeptide(L)'
;FFITFSFQYLALYSPVFHALFFSRFSERDKKEIPIEDVILDEFVELLNVVYPSHKPVSAENVEFLLELGDKFEIQFVIDECERFLMRSDEISIATKLLWADQYGLAKLHDVCIRTFKTPSDIKSLRNTEEFKSFSYVTKAALLEKILKLF
;
A
#
# COMPACT_ATOMS: atom_id res chain seq x y z
N PHE A 1 7.41 22.45 -18.04
CA PHE A 1 7.18 22.33 -16.58
C PHE A 1 8.40 21.63 -16.01
N PHE A 2 9.28 22.33 -15.30
CA PHE A 2 10.44 21.73 -14.65
C PHE A 2 10.09 21.53 -13.18
N ILE A 3 9.80 20.29 -12.77
CA ILE A 3 9.58 20.00 -11.36
C ILE A 3 10.96 19.76 -10.74
N THR A 4 11.39 20.69 -9.88
CA THR A 4 12.65 20.60 -9.13
C THR A 4 12.40 19.78 -7.86
N PHE A 5 12.42 18.46 -7.99
CA PHE A 5 12.44 17.56 -6.82
C PHE A 5 13.84 17.56 -6.21
N SER A 6 13.94 17.67 -4.88
CA SER A 6 15.24 17.56 -4.22
C SER A 6 15.68 16.09 -4.15
N PHE A 7 16.77 15.76 -4.85
CA PHE A 7 17.39 14.41 -4.85
C PHE A 7 17.69 13.90 -3.44
N GLN A 8 18.02 14.81 -2.50
CA GLN A 8 18.25 14.48 -1.10
C GLN A 8 17.01 13.92 -0.39
N TYR A 9 15.82 14.42 -0.73
CA TYR A 9 14.58 13.98 -0.09
C TYR A 9 14.21 12.57 -0.58
N LEU A 10 14.27 12.34 -1.88
CA LEU A 10 14.04 11.01 -2.45
C LEU A 10 15.04 9.96 -1.94
N ALA A 11 16.31 10.33 -1.80
CA ALA A 11 17.34 9.48 -1.21
C ALA A 11 17.19 9.25 0.30
N LEU A 12 16.42 10.08 1.00
CA LEU A 12 16.07 9.86 2.41
C LEU A 12 15.00 8.76 2.54
N TYR A 13 14.03 8.74 1.62
CA TYR A 13 12.88 7.83 1.67
C TYR A 13 13.06 6.53 0.89
N SER A 14 14.07 6.42 0.03
CA SER A 14 14.36 5.18 -0.69
C SER A 14 15.87 4.93 -0.82
N PRO A 15 16.37 3.77 -0.37
CA PRO A 15 17.77 3.39 -0.55
C PRO A 15 18.11 3.15 -2.03
N VAL A 16 17.12 2.84 -2.88
CA VAL A 16 17.30 2.72 -4.33
C VAL A 16 17.60 4.09 -4.93
N PHE A 17 16.82 5.13 -4.58
CA PHE A 17 17.13 6.50 -4.99
C PHE A 17 18.43 7.01 -4.37
N HIS A 18 18.75 6.60 -3.15
CA HIS A 18 20.05 6.91 -2.55
C HIS A 18 21.21 6.34 -3.38
N ALA A 19 21.12 5.07 -3.78
CA ALA A 19 22.11 4.46 -4.66
C ALA A 19 22.11 5.12 -6.05
N LEU A 20 20.94 5.43 -6.61
CA LEU A 20 20.83 6.05 -7.93
C LEU A 20 21.46 7.45 -7.97
N PHE A 21 21.24 8.27 -6.95
CA PHE A 21 21.71 9.67 -6.91
C PHE A 21 23.10 9.85 -6.27
N PHE A 22 23.51 8.95 -5.37
CA PHE A 22 24.72 9.10 -4.56
C PHE A 22 25.71 7.94 -4.69
N SER A 23 25.48 6.96 -5.58
CA SER A 23 26.50 5.94 -5.88
C SER A 23 27.74 6.57 -6.51
N ARG A 24 28.90 5.93 -6.30
CA ARG A 24 30.20 6.41 -6.77
C ARG A 24 30.37 6.38 -8.30
N PHE A 25 29.44 5.79 -9.04
CA PHE A 25 29.61 5.46 -10.46
C PHE A 25 28.83 6.33 -11.45
N SER A 26 27.83 7.09 -11.01
CA SER A 26 26.93 7.75 -11.95
C SER A 26 26.66 9.20 -11.51
N GLU A 27 27.00 10.13 -12.40
CA GLU A 27 26.16 11.33 -12.61
C GLU A 27 26.32 12.52 -11.66
N ARG A 28 27.51 12.71 -11.05
CA ARG A 28 27.84 13.96 -10.34
C ARG A 28 27.69 15.24 -11.19
N ASP A 29 27.73 15.10 -12.53
CA ASP A 29 27.68 16.22 -13.48
C ASP A 29 26.44 16.21 -14.40
N LYS A 30 25.51 15.26 -14.27
CA LYS A 30 24.31 15.25 -15.11
C LYS A 30 23.14 15.93 -14.39
N LYS A 31 22.50 16.88 -15.09
CA LYS A 31 21.30 17.58 -14.61
C LYS A 31 20.04 16.70 -14.63
N GLU A 32 20.06 15.59 -15.36
CA GLU A 32 18.91 14.73 -15.63
C GLU A 32 19.37 13.27 -15.57
N ILE A 33 18.58 12.42 -14.90
CA ILE A 33 18.82 10.98 -14.73
C ILE A 33 17.64 10.25 -15.37
N PRO A 34 17.86 9.43 -16.40
CA PRO A 34 16.79 8.65 -16.99
C PRO A 34 16.34 7.55 -16.01
N ILE A 35 15.03 7.47 -15.78
CA ILE A 35 14.39 6.36 -15.07
C ILE A 35 13.64 5.54 -16.13
N GLU A 36 14.10 4.33 -16.38
CA GLU A 36 13.50 3.41 -17.35
C GLU A 36 12.35 2.62 -16.71
N ASP A 37 11.43 2.12 -17.54
CA ASP A 37 10.31 1.25 -17.13
C ASP A 37 9.31 1.85 -16.11
N VAL A 38 9.06 3.16 -16.20
CA VAL A 38 8.05 3.84 -15.36
C VAL A 38 7.13 4.73 -16.19
N ILE A 39 5.84 4.67 -15.92
CA ILE A 39 4.83 5.57 -16.51
C ILE A 39 4.94 6.93 -15.80
N LEU A 40 5.11 8.00 -16.58
CA LEU A 40 5.35 9.34 -16.04
C LEU A 40 4.26 9.81 -15.07
N ASP A 41 2.99 9.60 -15.41
CA ASP A 41 1.87 10.05 -14.58
C ASP A 41 1.81 9.31 -13.23
N GLU A 42 2.10 8.01 -13.22
CA GLU A 42 2.19 7.21 -11.99
C GLU A 42 3.39 7.64 -11.13
N PHE A 43 4.50 7.96 -11.77
CA PHE A 43 5.68 8.47 -11.08
C PHE A 43 5.46 9.84 -10.47
N VAL A 44 4.77 10.75 -11.18
CA VAL A 44 4.40 12.06 -10.64
C VAL A 44 3.45 11.90 -9.45
N GLU A 45 2.53 10.95 -9.51
CA GLU A 45 1.63 10.64 -8.41
C GLU A 45 2.39 10.07 -7.19
N LEU A 46 3.33 9.14 -7.40
CA LEU A 46 4.25 8.66 -6.37
C LEU A 46 5.00 9.83 -5.71
N LEU A 47 5.55 10.73 -6.52
CA LEU A 47 6.28 11.90 -6.03
C LEU A 47 5.37 12.87 -5.27
N ASN A 48 4.11 13.03 -5.66
CA ASN A 48 3.15 13.83 -4.88
C ASN A 48 2.88 13.23 -3.49
N VAL A 49 3.07 11.93 -3.29
CA VAL A 49 2.90 11.30 -1.98
C VAL A 49 4.20 11.29 -1.17
N VAL A 50 5.35 11.10 -1.82
CA VAL A 50 6.68 11.05 -1.16
C VAL A 50 7.20 12.44 -0.82
N TYR A 51 7.08 13.39 -1.75
CA TYR A 51 7.30 14.80 -1.47
C TYR A 51 6.11 15.31 -0.66
N PRO A 52 6.25 16.33 0.21
CA PRO A 52 5.13 16.87 0.97
C PRO A 52 4.15 17.61 0.04
N SER A 53 3.46 16.88 -0.83
CA SER A 53 2.16 17.27 -1.35
C SER A 53 1.16 16.68 -0.37
N HIS A 54 0.30 17.54 0.16
CA HIS A 54 -0.76 17.19 1.09
C HIS A 54 -1.90 16.39 0.43
N LYS A 55 -1.65 15.68 -0.68
CA LYS A 55 -2.70 14.94 -1.38
C LYS A 55 -3.11 13.76 -0.50
N PRO A 56 -4.36 13.74 0.00
CA PRO A 56 -4.79 12.70 0.90
C PRO A 56 -4.94 11.37 0.16
N VAL A 57 -4.76 10.27 0.90
CA VAL A 57 -5.19 8.95 0.43
C VAL A 57 -6.73 8.95 0.35
N SER A 58 -7.27 8.39 -0.74
CA SER A 58 -8.68 8.27 -1.06
C SER A 58 -8.99 6.89 -1.64
N ALA A 59 -10.28 6.56 -1.81
CA ALA A 59 -10.68 5.30 -2.40
C ALA A 59 -10.22 5.12 -3.86
N GLU A 60 -9.93 6.22 -4.57
CA GLU A 60 -9.48 6.21 -5.96
C GLU A 60 -7.98 5.94 -6.09
N ASN A 61 -7.18 6.27 -5.07
CA ASN A 61 -5.72 6.16 -5.15
C ASN A 61 -5.11 5.07 -4.27
N VAL A 62 -5.81 4.60 -3.25
CA VAL A 62 -5.26 3.68 -2.27
C VAL A 62 -4.72 2.37 -2.88
N GLU A 63 -5.34 1.89 -3.96
CA GLU A 63 -4.92 0.65 -4.62
C GLU A 63 -3.54 0.78 -5.25
N PHE A 64 -3.34 1.74 -6.16
CA PHE A 64 -2.04 1.94 -6.79
C PHE A 64 -0.99 2.47 -5.79
N LEU A 65 -1.39 3.20 -4.75
CA LEU A 65 -0.47 3.63 -3.69
C LEU A 65 0.04 2.45 -2.85
N LEU A 66 -0.79 1.46 -2.57
CA LEU A 66 -0.34 0.23 -1.92
C LEU A 66 0.63 -0.56 -2.82
N GLU A 67 0.30 -0.71 -4.11
CA GLU A 67 1.17 -1.41 -5.05
C GLU A 67 2.54 -0.73 -5.18
N LEU A 68 2.55 0.59 -5.37
CA LEU A 68 3.79 1.35 -5.49
C LEU A 68 4.55 1.43 -4.16
N GLY A 69 3.84 1.57 -3.04
CA GLY A 69 4.42 1.60 -1.70
C GLY A 69 5.16 0.30 -1.36
N ASP A 70 4.58 -0.84 -1.74
CA ASP A 70 5.19 -2.15 -1.57
C ASP A 70 6.37 -2.33 -2.54
N LYS A 71 6.17 -2.03 -3.83
CA LYS A 71 7.19 -2.15 -4.89
C LYS A 71 8.45 -1.33 -4.62
N PHE A 72 8.32 -0.13 -4.06
CA PHE A 72 9.44 0.76 -3.75
C PHE A 72 9.85 0.76 -2.27
N GLU A 73 9.26 -0.13 -1.46
CA GLU A 73 9.50 -0.26 -0.01
C GLU A 73 9.31 1.06 0.78
N ILE A 74 8.32 1.86 0.40
CA ILE A 74 8.03 3.16 1.02
C ILE A 74 7.04 2.98 2.18
N GLN A 75 7.58 2.63 3.34
CA GLN A 75 6.78 2.35 4.55
C GLN A 75 5.80 3.47 4.93
N PHE A 76 6.18 4.73 4.73
CA PHE A 76 5.29 5.86 4.99
C PHE A 76 3.99 5.80 4.17
N VAL A 77 4.06 5.43 2.90
CA VAL A 77 2.89 5.31 2.02
C VAL A 77 1.99 4.16 2.51
N ILE A 78 2.61 3.03 2.84
CA ILE A 78 1.92 1.86 3.38
C ILE A 78 1.16 2.21 4.68
N ASP A 79 1.80 2.95 5.59
CA ASP A 79 1.19 3.40 6.85
C ASP A 79 0.02 4.37 6.64
N GLU A 80 0.13 5.31 5.69
CA GLU A 80 -0.96 6.23 5.36
C GLU A 80 -2.14 5.50 4.72
N CYS A 81 -1.88 4.55 3.80
CA CYS A 81 -2.89 3.68 3.21
C CYS A 81 -3.58 2.83 4.28
N GLU A 82 -2.84 2.18 5.18
CA GLU A 82 -3.39 1.41 6.30
C GLU A 82 -4.33 2.28 7.15
N ARG A 83 -3.90 3.50 7.48
CA ARG A 83 -4.70 4.43 8.29
C ARG A 83 -5.97 4.89 7.59
N PHE A 84 -5.91 5.16 6.29
CA PHE A 84 -7.09 5.51 5.49
C PHE A 84 -8.09 4.35 5.46
N LEU A 85 -7.63 3.13 5.17
CA LEU A 85 -8.48 1.94 5.07
C LEU A 85 -9.16 1.58 6.39
N MET A 86 -8.50 1.82 7.52
CA MET A 86 -9.09 1.65 8.84
C MET A 86 -10.24 2.62 9.13
N ARG A 87 -10.30 3.78 8.46
CA ARG A 87 -11.29 4.84 8.70
C ARG A 87 -12.37 4.96 7.64
N SER A 88 -12.07 4.60 6.39
CA SER A 88 -12.99 4.75 5.27
C SER A 88 -14.08 3.67 5.31
N ASP A 89 -15.34 4.02 5.11
CA ASP A 89 -16.43 3.06 4.93
C ASP A 89 -16.76 2.82 3.44
N GLU A 90 -16.03 3.48 2.53
CA GLU A 90 -16.27 3.42 1.08
C GLU A 90 -15.80 2.09 0.48
N ILE A 91 -14.89 1.41 1.17
CA ILE A 91 -14.26 0.17 0.70
C ILE A 91 -14.79 -1.00 1.51
N SER A 92 -15.17 -2.07 0.81
CA SER A 92 -15.72 -3.26 1.44
C SER A 92 -14.71 -3.92 2.40
N ILE A 93 -15.21 -4.53 3.48
CA ILE A 93 -14.35 -5.26 4.44
C ILE A 93 -13.61 -6.41 3.75
N ALA A 94 -14.21 -7.03 2.73
CA ALA A 94 -13.58 -8.10 1.95
C ALA A 94 -12.34 -7.61 1.20
N THR A 95 -12.48 -6.48 0.50
CA THR A 95 -11.38 -5.83 -0.22
C THR A 95 -10.29 -5.33 0.73
N LYS A 96 -10.66 -4.71 1.86
CA LYS A 96 -9.69 -4.30 2.88
C LYS A 96 -8.90 -5.48 3.44
N LEU A 97 -9.57 -6.59 3.72
CA LEU A 97 -8.90 -7.79 4.23
C LEU A 97 -7.98 -8.40 3.17
N LEU A 98 -8.35 -8.35 1.88
CA LEU A 98 -7.51 -8.79 0.78
C LEU A 98 -6.21 -7.98 0.71
N TRP A 99 -6.32 -6.66 0.70
CA TRP A 99 -5.14 -5.79 0.67
C TRP A 99 -4.31 -5.91 1.94
N ALA A 100 -4.94 -6.08 3.10
CA ALA A 100 -4.22 -6.31 4.34
C ALA A 100 -3.38 -7.60 4.32
N ASP A 101 -3.94 -8.66 3.75
CA ASP A 101 -3.25 -9.94 3.57
C ASP A 101 -2.14 -9.85 2.52
N GLN A 102 -2.39 -9.16 1.39
CA GLN A 102 -1.44 -9.04 0.29
C GLN A 102 -0.23 -8.16 0.63
N TYR A 103 -0.46 -7.00 1.26
CA TYR A 103 0.58 -6.00 1.54
C TYR A 103 1.06 -6.02 3.00
N GLY A 104 0.68 -7.04 3.78
CA GLY A 104 1.15 -7.21 5.15
C GLY A 104 0.67 -6.14 6.14
N LEU A 105 -0.52 -5.57 5.94
CA LEU A 105 -1.10 -4.50 6.77
C LEU A 105 -1.69 -5.08 8.07
N ALA A 106 -0.83 -5.43 9.02
CA ALA A 106 -1.19 -6.19 10.21
C ALA A 106 -2.31 -5.55 11.05
N LYS A 107 -2.33 -4.21 11.20
CA LYS A 107 -3.35 -3.55 12.02
C LYS A 107 -4.70 -3.58 11.31
N LEU A 108 -4.72 -3.34 10.00
CA LEU A 108 -5.93 -3.43 9.20
C LEU A 108 -6.48 -4.86 9.19
N HIS A 109 -5.61 -5.86 9.06
CA HIS A 109 -5.98 -7.28 9.11
C HIS A 109 -6.71 -7.63 10.41
N ASP A 110 -6.12 -7.29 11.55
CA ASP A 110 -6.70 -7.49 12.88
C ASP A 110 -8.07 -6.81 13.02
N VAL A 111 -8.21 -5.58 12.53
CA VAL A 111 -9.45 -4.82 12.57
C VAL A 111 -10.53 -5.47 11.72
N CYS A 112 -10.20 -5.89 10.50
CA CYS A 112 -11.12 -6.62 9.61
C CYS A 112 -11.59 -7.92 10.27
N ILE A 113 -10.69 -8.74 10.80
CA ILE A 113 -11.04 -10.01 11.47
C ILE A 113 -11.94 -9.78 12.70
N ARG A 114 -11.69 -8.73 13.48
CA ARG A 114 -12.52 -8.36 14.65
C ARG A 114 -13.91 -7.86 14.26
N THR A 115 -14.07 -7.28 13.08
CA THR A 115 -15.34 -6.71 12.60
C THR A 115 -16.37 -7.80 12.31
N PHE A 116 -15.93 -9.00 11.92
CA PHE A 116 -16.82 -10.16 11.83
C PHE A 116 -17.30 -10.59 13.22
N LYS A 117 -18.58 -10.35 13.51
CA LYS A 117 -19.21 -10.65 14.81
C LYS A 117 -20.07 -11.90 14.76
N THR A 118 -20.52 -12.30 13.57
CA THR A 118 -21.38 -13.47 13.41
C THR A 118 -20.78 -14.44 12.39
N PRO A 119 -21.06 -15.76 12.53
CA PRO A 119 -20.64 -16.74 11.54
C PRO A 119 -21.30 -16.49 10.17
N SER A 120 -22.43 -15.77 10.11
CA SER A 120 -23.07 -15.37 8.86
C SER A 120 -22.22 -14.37 8.07
N ASP A 121 -21.55 -13.43 8.75
CA ASP A 121 -20.68 -12.44 8.09
C ASP A 121 -19.48 -13.11 7.42
N ILE A 122 -18.95 -14.17 8.03
CA ILE A 122 -17.81 -14.90 7.48
C ILE A 122 -18.27 -15.85 6.35
N LYS A 123 -19.51 -16.37 6.44
CA LYS A 123 -20.12 -17.14 5.36
C LYS A 123 -20.40 -16.29 4.12
N SER A 124 -20.84 -15.04 4.28
CA SER A 124 -21.03 -14.13 3.14
C SER A 124 -19.70 -13.80 2.48
N LEU A 125 -18.64 -13.57 3.28
CA LEU A 125 -17.28 -13.40 2.78
C LEU A 125 -16.81 -14.59 1.93
N ARG A 126 -17.14 -15.83 2.33
CA ARG A 126 -16.77 -17.04 1.55
C ARG A 126 -17.29 -17.03 0.11
N ASN A 127 -18.38 -16.32 -0.15
CA ASN A 127 -18.99 -16.25 -1.49
C ASN A 127 -18.41 -15.14 -2.38
N THR A 128 -17.50 -14.33 -1.83
CA THR A 128 -16.84 -13.24 -2.56
C THR A 128 -15.67 -13.76 -3.41
N GLU A 129 -15.23 -13.00 -4.42
CA GLU A 129 -14.08 -13.38 -5.25
C GLU A 129 -12.76 -13.22 -4.49
N GLU A 130 -12.71 -12.22 -3.60
CA GLU A 130 -11.60 -11.89 -2.72
C GLU A 130 -11.21 -13.08 -1.83
N PHE A 131 -12.19 -13.88 -1.39
CA PHE A 131 -11.93 -15.07 -0.57
C PHE A 131 -11.06 -16.11 -1.27
N LYS A 132 -11.15 -16.22 -2.60
CA LYS A 132 -10.31 -17.14 -3.37
C LYS A 132 -8.85 -16.73 -3.28
N SER A 133 -8.58 -15.43 -3.35
CA SER A 133 -7.27 -14.82 -3.35
C SER A 133 -6.60 -14.74 -1.97
N PHE A 134 -7.34 -14.90 -0.87
CA PHE A 134 -6.75 -14.92 0.48
C PHE A 134 -5.70 -16.03 0.64
N SER A 135 -4.64 -15.70 1.36
CA SER A 135 -3.61 -16.61 1.81
C SER A 135 -4.17 -17.68 2.76
N TYR A 136 -3.42 -18.78 2.89
CA TYR A 136 -3.76 -19.82 3.86
C TYR A 136 -3.78 -19.30 5.30
N VAL A 137 -2.94 -18.31 5.62
CA VAL A 137 -2.87 -17.68 6.94
C VAL A 137 -4.16 -16.94 7.24
N THR A 138 -4.64 -16.12 6.31
CA THR A 138 -5.90 -15.38 6.47
C THR A 138 -7.10 -16.30 6.53
N LYS A 139 -7.13 -17.36 5.69
CA LYS A 139 -8.16 -18.40 5.77
C LYS A 139 -8.17 -19.13 7.12
N ALA A 140 -7.01 -19.43 7.69
CA ALA A 140 -6.90 -20.04 9.02
C ALA A 140 -7.41 -19.08 10.11
N ALA A 141 -7.02 -17.80 10.07
CA ALA A 141 -7.49 -16.78 11.02
C ALA A 141 -9.03 -16.62 10.98
N LEU A 142 -9.64 -16.65 9.79
CA LEU A 142 -11.09 -16.63 9.64
C LEU A 142 -11.77 -17.88 10.22
N LEU A 143 -11.17 -19.07 10.03
CA LEU A 143 -11.67 -20.32 10.62
C LEU A 143 -11.60 -20.29 12.15
N GLU A 144 -10.48 -19.87 12.72
CA GLU A 144 -10.34 -19.69 14.17
C GLU A 144 -11.35 -18.68 14.71
N LYS A 145 -11.57 -17.59 13.98
CA LYS A 145 -12.58 -16.59 14.34
C LYS A 145 -13.98 -17.20 14.35
N ILE A 146 -14.35 -17.98 13.33
CA ILE A 146 -15.63 -18.70 13.30
C ILE A 146 -15.77 -19.60 14.53
N LEU A 147 -14.75 -20.40 14.85
CA LEU A 147 -14.79 -21.35 15.97
C LEU A 147 -14.99 -20.65 17.32
N LYS A 148 -14.47 -19.42 17.49
CA LYS A 148 -14.67 -18.60 18.70
C LYS A 148 -16.05 -17.96 18.80
N LEU A 149 -16.81 -17.93 17.70
CA LEU A 149 -18.17 -17.39 17.64
C LEU A 149 -19.26 -18.46 17.85
N PHE A 150 -18.87 -19.73 17.87
CA PHE A 150 -19.70 -20.85 18.31
C PHE A 150 -19.54 -21.07 19.81
#